data_AF-A0AAV0BQ70-F1
#
_entry.id   AF-A0AAV0BQ70-F1
#
_cell.length_a   1.000
_cell.length_b   1.000
_cell.length_c   1.000
_cell.angle_alpha   90.00
_cell.angle_beta   90.00
_cell.angle_gamma   90.00
#
_symmetry.space_group_name_H-M   'P 1'
#
loop_
_entity.id
_entity.type
_entity.pdbx_description
1 polymer ?
#
loop_
_entity_poly.entity_id
_entity_poly.type
_entity_poly.pdbx_seq_one_letter_code
_entity_poly.pdbx_strand_id
1 'polypeptide(L)'
;MPLGVYLIVMFLTFVVTMGIATVIWFTTLRERTLVFPAWNEQLPVAAKRFIQDDLKCCGWFNATTAGLFDINELGTGFCANPDKLIPDPDPNVLIGCVDKLAGKVDFVLNTTFTSLYGFTGIELALFLTAACLANLRIQQKRFLRIDEKLRLNGKGGFV
;
A
#
# COMPACT_ATOMS: atom_id res chain seq x y z
N MET A 1 9.10 13.31 27.61
CA MET A 1 9.54 13.99 26.38
C MET A 1 8.87 15.36 26.30
N PRO A 2 9.56 16.41 25.81
CA PRO A 2 8.91 17.71 25.59
C PRO A 2 7.78 17.55 24.56
N LEU A 3 6.61 18.16 24.83
CA LEU A 3 5.39 18.06 24.01
C LEU A 3 5.64 18.43 22.53
N GLY A 4 6.58 19.34 22.27
CA GLY A 4 6.99 19.70 20.91
C GLY A 4 7.65 18.55 20.14
N VAL A 5 8.46 17.73 20.80
CA VAL A 5 9.07 16.54 20.15
C VAL A 5 7.99 15.53 19.78
N TYR A 6 6.98 15.34 20.62
CA TYR A 6 5.86 14.44 20.31
C TYR A 6 5.06 14.89 19.07
N LEU A 7 4.77 16.19 18.95
CA LEU A 7 4.09 16.75 17.77
C LEU A 7 4.94 16.62 16.50
N ILE A 8 6.25 16.85 16.59
CA ILE A 8 7.17 16.68 15.45
C ILE A 8 7.21 15.22 15.01
N VAL A 9 7.33 14.28 15.95
CA VAL A 9 7.34 12.84 15.63
C VAL A 9 6.03 12.43 14.95
N MET A 10 4.87 12.84 15.46
CA MET A 10 3.59 12.52 14.82
C MET A 10 3.43 13.13 13.43
N PHE A 11 3.95 14.35 13.22
CA PHE A 11 3.94 14.96 11.91
C PHE A 11 4.86 14.21 10.93
N LEU A 12 6.06 13.82 11.37
CA LEU A 12 6.98 13.04 10.56
C LEU A 12 6.41 11.67 10.21
N THR A 13 5.78 10.97 11.16
CA THR A 13 5.13 9.68 10.88
C THR A 13 4.02 9.85 9.85
N PHE A 14 3.18 10.87 9.99
CA PHE A 14 2.12 11.18 9.03
C PHE A 14 2.67 11.43 7.60
N VAL A 15 3.73 12.21 7.47
CA VAL A 15 4.34 12.49 6.15
C VAL A 15 4.92 11.22 5.54
N VAL A 16 5.57 10.38 6.35
CA VAL A 16 6.15 9.10 5.88
C VAL A 16 5.05 8.12 5.46
N THR A 17 4.02 7.92 6.27
CA THR A 17 2.90 7.01 5.97
C THR A 17 2.14 7.46 4.73
N MET A 18 1.85 8.75 4.59
CA MET A 18 1.22 9.32 3.40
C MET A 18 2.11 9.17 2.16
N GLY A 19 3.42 9.39 2.28
CA GLY A 19 4.39 9.19 1.20
C GLY A 19 4.40 7.75 0.70
N ILE A 20 4.49 6.78 1.62
CA ILE A 20 4.47 5.34 1.28
C ILE A 20 3.13 4.96 0.64
N ALA A 21 2.00 5.39 1.20
CA ALA A 21 0.67 5.12 0.64
C ALA A 21 0.55 5.65 -0.81
N THR A 22 1.09 6.84 -1.07
CA THR A 22 1.09 7.46 -2.40
C THR A 22 1.97 6.70 -3.38
N VAL A 23 3.15 6.25 -2.97
CA VAL A 23 4.02 5.42 -3.83
C VAL A 23 3.33 4.11 -4.19
N ILE A 24 2.73 3.42 -3.22
CA ILE A 24 1.99 2.18 -3.49
C ILE A 24 0.80 2.44 -4.41
N TRP A 25 0.07 3.53 -4.21
CA TRP A 25 -1.01 3.92 -5.11
C TRP A 25 -0.52 4.16 -6.54
N PHE A 26 0.63 4.80 -6.75
CA PHE A 26 1.21 4.93 -8.08
C PHE A 26 1.62 3.59 -8.70
N THR A 27 2.03 2.61 -7.88
CA THR A 27 2.34 1.26 -8.39
C THR A 27 1.10 0.52 -8.90
N THR A 28 -0.09 0.80 -8.37
CA THR A 28 -1.33 0.19 -8.88
C THR A 28 -1.61 0.65 -10.31
N LEU A 29 -1.44 1.95 -10.59
CA LEU A 29 -1.61 2.51 -11.94
C LEU A 29 -0.63 1.92 -12.98
N ARG A 30 0.46 1.28 -12.55
CA ARG A 30 1.54 0.73 -13.39
C ARG A 30 1.77 -0.76 -13.17
N GLU A 31 0.81 -1.48 -12.61
CA GLU A 31 0.98 -2.89 -12.23
C GLU A 31 1.45 -3.76 -13.41
N ARG A 32 0.84 -3.63 -14.60
CA ARG A 32 1.19 -4.45 -15.77
C ARG A 32 2.60 -4.20 -16.29
N THR A 33 3.09 -2.96 -16.21
CA THR A 33 4.44 -2.61 -16.68
C THR A 33 5.51 -2.98 -15.67
N LEU A 34 5.16 -3.11 -14.38
CA LEU A 34 6.05 -3.58 -13.32
C LEU A 34 6.12 -5.11 -13.25
N VAL A 35 5.00 -5.80 -13.45
CA VAL A 35 4.93 -7.27 -13.33
C VAL A 35 5.52 -7.97 -14.56
N PHE A 36 5.41 -7.39 -15.76
CA PHE A 36 5.99 -7.99 -16.97
C PHE A 36 7.50 -8.28 -16.88
N PRO A 37 8.38 -7.31 -16.56
CA PRO A 37 9.81 -7.59 -16.44
C PRO A 37 10.12 -8.56 -15.28
N ALA A 38 9.33 -8.51 -14.20
CA ALA A 38 9.47 -9.46 -13.10
C ALA A 38 9.18 -10.90 -13.55
N TRP A 39 8.15 -11.09 -14.38
CA TRP A 39 7.83 -12.39 -14.97
C TRP A 39 8.89 -12.85 -15.97
N ASN A 40 9.41 -11.95 -16.82
CA ASN A 40 10.35 -12.32 -17.86
C ASN A 40 11.71 -12.72 -17.28
N GLU A 41 12.30 -11.86 -16.45
CA GLU A 41 13.73 -11.94 -16.09
C GLU A 41 13.98 -12.29 -14.62
N GLN A 42 13.10 -11.85 -13.71
CA GLN A 42 13.40 -11.91 -12.27
C GLN A 42 12.89 -13.19 -11.62
N LEU A 43 11.78 -13.76 -12.12
CA LEU A 43 11.18 -14.93 -11.51
C LEU A 43 11.92 -16.22 -11.90
N PRO A 44 12.34 -17.05 -10.92
CA PRO A 44 12.86 -18.38 -11.21
C PRO A 44 11.75 -19.29 -11.76
N VAL A 45 12.13 -20.29 -12.56
CA VAL A 45 11.19 -21.25 -13.19
C VAL A 45 10.27 -21.91 -12.16
N ALA A 46 10.78 -22.25 -10.97
CA ALA A 46 9.98 -22.84 -9.89
C ALA A 46 8.86 -21.91 -9.41
N ALA A 47 9.10 -20.59 -9.32
CA ALA A 47 8.08 -19.62 -8.95
C ALA A 47 7.05 -19.42 -10.08
N LYS A 48 7.49 -19.41 -11.35
CA LYS A 48 6.57 -19.36 -12.50
C LYS A 48 5.63 -20.55 -12.50
N ARG A 49 6.14 -21.77 -12.26
CA ARG A 49 5.34 -23.00 -12.13
C ARG A 49 4.33 -22.91 -10.99
N PHE A 50 4.77 -22.47 -9.81
CA PHE A 50 3.87 -22.32 -8.66
C PHE A 50 2.71 -21.36 -8.97
N ILE A 51 3.00 -20.23 -9.61
CA ILE A 51 1.96 -19.26 -10.00
C ILE A 51 1.01 -19.86 -11.03
N GLN A 52 1.53 -20.61 -12.00
CA GLN A 52 0.71 -21.29 -13.02
C GLN A 52 -0.23 -22.33 -12.43
N ASP A 53 0.24 -23.09 -11.45
CA ASP A 53 -0.57 -24.10 -10.75
C ASP A 53 -1.62 -23.46 -9.82
N ASP A 54 -1.25 -22.38 -9.10
CA ASP A 54 -2.16 -21.67 -8.19
C ASP A 54 -3.25 -20.90 -8.95
N LEU A 55 -2.86 -20.14 -9.98
CA LEU A 55 -3.77 -19.32 -10.78
C LEU A 55 -4.44 -20.09 -11.93
N LYS A 56 -4.06 -21.37 -12.15
CA LYS A 56 -4.60 -22.24 -13.21
C LYS A 56 -4.48 -21.58 -14.58
N CYS A 57 -3.28 -21.15 -14.93
CA CYS A 57 -2.93 -20.46 -16.18
C CYS A 57 -1.57 -20.94 -16.71
N CYS A 58 -1.28 -20.67 -17.99
CA CYS A 58 -0.14 -21.23 -18.71
C CYS A 58 0.47 -20.19 -19.65
N GLY A 59 1.73 -19.85 -19.43
CA GLY A 59 2.40 -18.76 -20.13
C GLY A 59 1.94 -17.37 -19.68
N TRP A 60 2.59 -16.33 -20.20
CA TRP A 60 2.28 -14.95 -19.87
C TRP A 60 1.04 -14.45 -20.64
N PHE A 61 1.15 -14.40 -21.97
CA PHE A 61 0.03 -14.08 -22.86
C PHE A 61 -0.68 -15.33 -23.38
N ASN A 62 0.08 -16.40 -23.67
CA ASN A 62 -0.39 -17.64 -24.27
C ASN A 62 0.54 -18.80 -23.91
N ALA A 63 0.07 -20.04 -24.03
CA ALA A 63 0.85 -21.27 -23.86
C ALA A 63 1.75 -21.58 -25.09
N THR A 64 2.44 -20.55 -25.62
CA THR A 64 3.37 -20.66 -26.75
C THR A 64 4.70 -20.01 -26.41
N THR A 65 5.75 -20.31 -27.18
CA THR A 65 7.08 -19.70 -27.00
C THR A 65 7.05 -18.17 -27.09
N ALA A 66 6.24 -17.60 -27.99
CA ALA A 66 6.00 -16.15 -28.08
C ALA A 66 5.29 -15.57 -26.84
N GLY A 67 4.56 -16.41 -26.10
CA GLY A 67 3.90 -16.07 -24.84
C GLY A 67 4.78 -16.31 -23.60
N LEU A 68 6.10 -16.44 -23.75
CA LEU A 68 7.06 -16.75 -22.68
C LEU A 68 6.76 -18.08 -21.96
N PHE A 69 6.27 -19.05 -22.70
CA PHE A 69 6.04 -20.42 -22.22
C PHE A 69 7.01 -21.38 -22.89
N ASP A 70 7.87 -22.02 -22.09
CA ASP A 70 8.66 -23.16 -22.52
C ASP A 70 8.00 -24.44 -22.00
N ILE A 71 7.57 -25.32 -22.90
CA ILE A 71 6.88 -26.57 -22.53
C ILE A 71 7.79 -27.53 -21.76
N ASN A 72 9.09 -27.51 -22.01
CA ASN A 72 10.04 -28.40 -21.31
C ASN A 72 10.24 -27.97 -19.86
N GLU A 73 10.19 -26.66 -19.61
CA GLU A 73 10.44 -26.09 -18.30
C GLU A 73 9.16 -25.72 -17.54
N LEU A 74 8.04 -25.40 -18.17
CA LEU A 74 6.80 -24.95 -17.52
C LEU A 74 5.62 -25.88 -17.82
N GLY A 75 5.77 -26.90 -18.66
CA GLY A 75 4.74 -27.90 -18.98
C GLY A 75 4.51 -28.96 -17.89
N THR A 76 4.64 -28.60 -16.61
CA THR A 76 4.40 -29.50 -15.47
C THR A 76 3.16 -29.06 -14.69
N GLY A 77 2.51 -29.95 -13.95
CA GLY A 77 1.36 -29.60 -13.11
C GLY A 77 0.08 -29.33 -13.92
N PHE A 78 -0.55 -28.17 -13.70
CA PHE A 78 -1.78 -27.76 -14.38
C PHE A 78 -1.59 -27.69 -15.89
N CYS A 79 -0.42 -27.23 -16.35
CA CYS A 79 -0.07 -27.06 -17.76
C CYS A 79 0.51 -28.33 -18.43
N ALA A 80 0.46 -29.49 -17.75
CA ALA A 80 0.94 -30.76 -18.32
C ALA A 80 -0.06 -31.41 -19.28
N ASN A 81 -1.36 -31.07 -19.17
CA ASN A 81 -2.39 -31.69 -20.00
C ASN A 81 -2.58 -30.91 -21.31
N PRO A 82 -2.24 -31.49 -22.47
CA PRO A 82 -2.33 -30.79 -23.75
C PRO A 82 -3.77 -30.38 -24.09
N ASP A 83 -4.78 -31.12 -23.64
CA ASP A 83 -6.21 -30.78 -23.85
C ASP A 83 -6.64 -29.49 -23.16
N LYS A 84 -5.94 -29.08 -22.10
CA LYS A 84 -6.17 -27.81 -21.39
C LYS A 84 -5.39 -26.64 -21.98
N LEU A 85 -4.45 -26.93 -22.89
CA LEU A 85 -3.69 -25.92 -23.65
C LEU A 85 -4.37 -25.57 -24.99
N ILE A 86 -5.34 -26.39 -25.41
CA ILE A 86 -6.18 -26.09 -26.57
C ILE A 86 -7.06 -24.89 -26.18
N PRO A 87 -7.12 -23.83 -27.01
CA PRO A 87 -8.12 -22.80 -26.81
C PRO A 87 -9.50 -23.46 -26.90
N ASP A 88 -10.22 -23.54 -25.78
CA ASP A 88 -11.64 -23.85 -25.80
C ASP A 88 -12.32 -22.92 -26.83
N PRO A 89 -13.43 -23.32 -27.48
CA PRO A 89 -14.08 -22.55 -28.56
C PRO A 89 -14.67 -21.21 -28.11
N ASP A 90 -14.41 -20.79 -26.87
CA ASP A 90 -14.76 -19.50 -26.32
C ASP A 90 -13.56 -18.55 -26.50
N PRO A 91 -13.64 -17.52 -27.38
CA PRO A 91 -12.53 -16.61 -27.70
C PRO A 91 -12.03 -15.77 -26.51
N ASN A 92 -12.60 -15.96 -25.33
CA ASN A 92 -12.25 -15.33 -24.05
C ASN A 92 -11.34 -16.22 -23.17
N VAL A 93 -11.05 -17.47 -23.58
CA VAL A 93 -10.19 -18.41 -22.85
C VAL A 93 -8.79 -18.41 -23.48
N LEU A 94 -8.12 -17.24 -23.45
CA LEU A 94 -6.67 -17.22 -23.55
C LEU A 94 -6.12 -17.58 -22.16
N ILE A 95 -5.36 -18.66 -22.07
CA ILE A 95 -4.82 -19.22 -20.82
C ILE A 95 -3.63 -18.37 -20.29
N GLY A 96 -3.56 -17.09 -20.64
CA GLY A 96 -2.50 -16.18 -20.22
C GLY A 96 -2.58 -15.88 -18.72
N CYS A 97 -1.47 -16.02 -18.00
CA CYS A 97 -1.40 -15.65 -16.60
C CYS A 97 -1.49 -14.14 -16.36
N VAL A 98 -1.33 -13.30 -17.39
CA VAL A 98 -1.29 -11.83 -17.25
C VAL A 98 -2.52 -11.27 -16.53
N ASP A 99 -3.74 -11.65 -16.92
CA ASP A 99 -4.95 -11.05 -16.36
C ASP A 99 -5.28 -11.60 -14.97
N LYS A 100 -5.06 -12.90 -14.74
CA LYS A 100 -5.28 -13.51 -13.42
C LYS A 100 -4.25 -13.02 -12.40
N LEU A 101 -2.99 -12.89 -12.82
CA LEU A 101 -1.92 -12.39 -11.98
C LEU A 101 -2.11 -10.90 -11.70
N ALA A 102 -2.46 -10.09 -12.72
CA ALA A 102 -2.84 -8.70 -12.53
C ALA A 102 -3.98 -8.60 -11.51
N GLY A 103 -5.13 -9.25 -11.73
CA GLY A 103 -6.24 -9.17 -10.78
C GLY A 103 -5.90 -9.55 -9.33
N LYS A 104 -4.97 -10.50 -9.11
CA LYS A 104 -4.47 -10.83 -7.77
C LYS A 104 -3.60 -9.72 -7.19
N VAL A 105 -2.68 -9.18 -7.99
CA VAL A 105 -1.80 -8.05 -7.62
C VAL A 105 -2.66 -6.82 -7.33
N ASP A 106 -3.61 -6.48 -8.19
CA ASP A 106 -4.51 -5.34 -8.05
C ASP A 106 -5.29 -5.44 -6.74
N PHE A 107 -5.82 -6.61 -6.40
CA PHE A 107 -6.54 -6.81 -5.14
C PHE A 107 -5.65 -6.55 -3.92
N VAL A 108 -4.42 -7.08 -3.91
CA VAL A 108 -3.48 -6.91 -2.80
C VAL A 108 -3.05 -5.45 -2.67
N LEU A 109 -2.67 -4.82 -3.78
CA LEU A 109 -2.25 -3.41 -3.81
C LEU A 109 -3.41 -2.49 -3.42
N ASN A 110 -4.63 -2.74 -3.92
CA ASN A 110 -5.80 -1.92 -3.62
C ASN A 110 -6.19 -1.96 -2.14
N THR A 111 -6.20 -3.16 -1.56
CA THR A 111 -6.47 -3.36 -0.14
C THR A 111 -5.38 -2.69 0.71
N THR A 112 -4.12 -2.83 0.32
CA THR A 112 -2.99 -2.28 1.05
C THR A 112 -3.00 -0.76 1.05
N PHE A 113 -3.10 -0.09 -0.12
CA PHE A 113 -3.12 1.37 -0.15
C PHE A 113 -4.33 1.94 0.58
N THR A 114 -5.50 1.30 0.46
CA THR A 114 -6.73 1.77 1.11
C THR A 114 -6.60 1.70 2.63
N SER A 115 -6.02 0.62 3.15
CA SER A 115 -5.74 0.49 4.58
C SER A 115 -4.78 1.56 5.07
N LEU A 116 -3.70 1.84 4.32
CA LEU A 116 -2.70 2.86 4.68
C LEU A 116 -3.29 4.27 4.67
N TYR A 117 -4.07 4.64 3.64
CA TYR A 117 -4.76 5.94 3.66
C TYR A 117 -5.76 6.03 4.82
N GLY A 118 -6.43 4.93 5.18
CA GLY A 118 -7.25 4.86 6.40
C GLY A 118 -6.46 5.22 7.67
N PHE A 119 -5.26 4.63 7.83
CA PHE A 119 -4.38 4.95 8.96
C PHE A 119 -3.91 6.42 8.94
N THR A 120 -3.56 6.97 7.77
CA THR A 120 -3.16 8.39 7.68
C THR A 120 -4.27 9.34 8.15
N GLY A 121 -5.53 8.99 7.93
CA GLY A 121 -6.68 9.76 8.43
C GLY A 121 -6.75 9.77 9.96
N ILE A 122 -6.49 8.62 10.60
CA ILE A 122 -6.45 8.51 12.07
C ILE A 122 -5.28 9.31 12.64
N GLU A 123 -4.10 9.22 12.02
CA GLU A 123 -2.91 9.98 12.42
C GLU A 123 -3.15 11.49 12.36
N LEU A 124 -3.79 11.98 11.29
CA LEU A 124 -4.15 13.39 11.16
C LEU A 124 -5.13 13.84 12.26
N ALA A 125 -6.14 13.03 12.56
CA ALA A 125 -7.10 13.33 13.61
C ALA A 125 -6.44 13.40 15.01
N LEU A 126 -5.54 12.47 15.30
CA LEU A 126 -4.74 12.46 16.54
C LEU A 126 -3.81 13.67 16.62
N PHE A 127 -3.15 14.02 15.52
CA PHE A 127 -2.29 15.19 15.43
C PHE A 127 -3.05 16.49 15.71
N LEU A 128 -4.20 16.68 15.05
CA LEU A 128 -5.07 17.84 15.27
C LEU A 128 -5.54 17.93 16.73
N THR A 129 -5.97 16.81 17.30
CA THR A 129 -6.40 16.75 18.71
C THR A 129 -5.26 17.13 19.65
N ALA A 130 -4.06 16.59 19.41
CA ALA A 130 -2.87 16.91 20.21
C ALA A 130 -2.46 18.38 20.07
N ALA A 131 -2.57 18.97 18.87
CA ALA A 131 -2.29 20.38 18.62
C ALA A 131 -3.30 21.30 19.35
N CYS A 132 -4.58 20.97 19.32
CA CYS A 132 -5.61 21.68 20.07
C CYS A 132 -5.34 21.65 21.58
N LEU A 133 -5.01 20.47 22.13
CA LEU A 133 -4.64 20.31 23.54
C LEU A 133 -3.36 21.09 23.90
N ALA A 134 -2.37 21.10 23.00
CA ALA A 134 -1.14 21.89 23.19
C ALA A 134 -1.46 23.38 23.31
N ASN A 135 -2.30 23.90 22.41
CA ASN A 135 -2.70 25.30 22.41
C ASN A 135 -3.47 25.66 23.69
N LEU A 136 -4.42 24.83 24.13
CA LEU A 136 -5.15 25.05 25.39
C LEU A 136 -4.21 25.15 26.60
N ARG A 137 -3.20 24.28 26.69
CA ARG A 137 -2.20 24.35 27.77
C ARG A 137 -1.34 25.62 27.71
N ILE A 138 -1.02 26.11 26.52
CA ILE A 138 -0.30 27.37 26.34
C ILE A 138 -1.16 28.54 26.81
N GLN A 139 -2.46 28.56 26.46
CA GLN A 139 -3.38 29.60 26.91
C GLN A 139 -3.53 29.60 28.44
N GLN A 140 -3.74 28.42 29.06
CA GLN A 140 -3.80 28.30 30.52
C GLN A 140 -2.54 28.84 31.21
N LYS A 141 -1.34 28.49 30.72
CA LYS A 141 -0.07 29.02 31.26
C LYS A 141 0.10 30.53 31.05
N ARG A 142 -0.53 31.11 30.02
CA ARG A 142 -0.54 32.56 29.81
C ARG A 142 -1.49 33.24 30.79
N PHE A 143 -2.69 32.71 30.97
CA PHE A 143 -3.64 33.23 31.96
C PHE A 143 -3.09 33.18 33.38
N LEU A 144 -2.46 32.07 33.78
CA LEU A 144 -1.80 31.96 35.10
C LEU A 144 -0.70 33.01 35.31
N ARG A 145 0.11 33.27 34.27
CA ARG A 145 1.14 34.33 34.33
C ARG A 145 0.56 35.75 34.38
N ILE A 146 -0.60 35.97 33.77
CA ILE A 146 -1.28 37.27 33.85
C ILE A 146 -1.86 37.45 35.26
N ASP A 147 -2.49 36.42 35.81
CA ASP A 147 -3.09 36.47 37.14
C ASP A 147 -2.03 36.70 38.24
N GLU A 148 -0.88 36.02 38.17
CA GLU A 148 0.24 36.24 39.08
C GLU A 148 0.72 37.70 39.07
N LYS A 149 0.83 38.30 37.87
CA LYS A 149 1.21 39.71 37.71
C LYS A 149 0.17 40.68 38.27
N LEU A 150 -1.11 40.38 38.12
CA LEU A 150 -2.18 41.23 38.66
C LEU A 150 -2.14 41.22 40.20
N ARG A 151 -2.00 40.02 40.78
CA ARG A 151 -1.90 39.82 42.23
C ARG A 151 -0.71 40.55 42.85
N LEU A 152 0.47 40.50 42.23
CA LEU A 152 1.66 41.22 42.70
C LEU A 152 1.50 42.75 42.64
N ASN A 153 0.69 43.28 41.72
CA ASN A 153 0.42 44.70 41.59
C ASN A 153 -0.77 45.19 42.44
N GLY A 154 -1.27 44.38 43.37
CA GLY A 154 -2.37 44.74 44.29
C GLY A 154 -3.74 44.90 43.62
N LYS A 155 -3.87 44.57 42.33
CA LYS A 155 -5.16 44.49 41.63
C LYS A 155 -5.64 43.04 41.78
N GLY A 156 -6.63 42.81 42.64
CA GLY A 156 -7.13 41.47 43.00
C GLY A 156 -7.21 40.51 41.81
N GLY A 157 -6.63 39.31 41.97
CA GLY A 157 -6.60 38.28 40.93
C GLY A 157 -7.99 37.67 40.70
N PHE A 158 -8.23 37.21 39.47
CA PHE A 158 -9.47 36.53 39.13
C PHE A 158 -9.34 35.07 39.58
N VAL A 159 -10.03 34.73 40.66
CA VAL A 159 -10.22 33.33 41.10
C VAL A 159 -10.80 32.51 39.95
#